data_AF-A0A9E7JI99-F1
#
_entry.id   AF-A0A9E7JI99-F1
#
_cell.length_a   1.000
_cell.length_b   1.000
_cell.length_c   1.000
_cell.angle_alpha   90.00
_cell.angle_beta   90.00
_cell.angle_gamma   90.00
#
_symmetry.space_group_name_H-M   'P 1'
#
loop_
_entity.id
_entity.type
_entity.pdbx_description
1 polymer ?
#
loop_
_entity_poly.entity_id
_entity_poly.type
_entity_poly.pdbx_seq_one_letter_code
_entity_poly.pdbx_strand_id
1 'polypeptide(L)'
;CYTVIQFSSENFKIYQPRIKKIRYQVTSYHHSFVIYSINGGQLKLEEDNPSKALLENNKCYLLDCGAEIFVWVGRVTQVDDRKAASKAAEDFIIDQNRPKMTCITQVIQGYETQSFKSNFESWPVGTGTGTGTSSGDEARGKVAGDSQFLKFK
;
A
#
# COMPACT_ATOMS: atom_id res chain seq x y z
N CYS A 1 -8.67 2.57 5.24
CA CYS A 1 -9.64 2.56 4.13
C CYS A 1 -9.70 3.97 3.52
N TYR A 2 -8.97 4.23 2.43
CA TYR A 2 -9.01 5.55 1.78
C TYR A 2 -10.11 5.55 0.70
N THR A 3 -10.98 6.56 0.73
CA THR A 3 -11.91 6.85 -0.38
C THR A 3 -11.18 7.76 -1.36
N VAL A 4 -10.93 7.29 -2.58
CA VAL A 4 -10.42 8.13 -3.66
C VAL A 4 -11.62 8.76 -4.38
N ILE A 5 -11.64 10.08 -4.47
CA ILE A 5 -12.69 10.84 -5.16
C ILE A 5 -12.17 11.19 -6.56
N GLN A 6 -12.70 10.55 -7.60
CA GLN A 6 -12.42 10.92 -8.98
C GLN A 6 -13.56 11.78 -9.54
N PHE A 7 -13.24 13.00 -10.00
CA PHE A 7 -14.20 13.88 -10.67
C PHE A 7 -14.21 13.55 -12.17
N SER A 8 -15.30 12.97 -12.67
CA SER A 8 -15.49 12.80 -14.12
C SER A 8 -16.19 14.02 -14.71
N SER A 9 -15.52 14.74 -15.60
CA SER A 9 -16.13 15.82 -16.39
C SER A 9 -16.55 15.29 -17.76
N GLU A 10 -17.70 14.60 -17.83
CA GLU A 10 -18.28 14.31 -19.14
C GLU A 10 -19.01 15.53 -19.71
N ASN A 11 -18.43 16.04 -20.80
CA ASN A 11 -19.04 16.84 -21.86
C ASN A 11 -19.41 18.30 -21.55
N PHE A 12 -18.44 19.18 -21.80
CA PHE A 12 -18.63 20.63 -21.96
C PHE A 12 -19.19 20.94 -23.38
N LYS A 13 -20.47 21.31 -23.48
CA LYS A 13 -20.97 22.16 -24.58
C LYS A 13 -21.43 23.48 -23.96
N ILE A 14 -20.70 24.56 -24.27
CA ILE A 14 -20.93 25.91 -23.77
C ILE A 14 -22.03 26.56 -24.62
N TYR A 15 -23.23 26.77 -24.05
CA TYR A 15 -24.01 28.00 -24.25
C TYR A 15 -25.23 28.05 -23.30
N GLN A 16 -25.52 29.25 -22.78
CA GLN A 16 -26.63 29.72 -21.91
C GLN A 16 -26.30 29.92 -20.41
N PRO A 17 -26.51 31.15 -19.85
CA PRO A 17 -26.24 31.46 -18.44
C PRO A 17 -27.49 31.24 -17.59
N ARG A 18 -27.67 30.02 -17.07
CA ARG A 18 -28.56 29.78 -15.91
C ARG A 18 -27.89 28.72 -15.03
N ILE A 19 -27.68 29.06 -13.76
CA ILE A 19 -27.00 28.23 -12.77
C ILE A 19 -27.62 26.84 -12.74
N LYS A 20 -26.94 25.84 -13.32
CA LYS A 20 -27.35 24.45 -13.26
C LYS A 20 -26.84 23.88 -11.93
N LYS A 21 -27.76 23.47 -11.06
CA LYS A 21 -27.44 22.68 -9.87
C LYS A 21 -26.71 21.40 -10.31
N ILE A 22 -25.40 21.37 -10.13
CA ILE A 22 -24.58 20.20 -10.44
C ILE A 22 -24.96 19.12 -9.42
N ARG A 23 -25.52 18.01 -9.89
CA ARG A 23 -25.67 16.80 -9.08
C ARG A 23 -24.32 16.08 -9.11
N TYR A 24 -23.60 16.12 -8.01
CA TYR A 24 -22.42 15.29 -7.80
C TYR A 24 -22.91 13.87 -7.44
N GLN A 25 -22.55 12.89 -8.25
CA GLN A 25 -22.70 11.49 -7.88
C GLN A 25 -21.44 11.07 -7.13
N VAL A 26 -21.56 10.75 -5.85
CA VAL A 26 -20.45 10.24 -5.04
C VAL A 26 -20.37 8.74 -5.26
N THR A 27 -19.42 8.29 -6.08
CA THR A 27 -19.08 6.87 -6.19
C THR A 27 -17.99 6.58 -5.17
N SER A 28 -18.31 5.82 -4.13
CA SER A 28 -17.33 5.34 -3.15
C SER A 28 -16.51 4.20 -3.77
N TYR A 29 -15.26 4.46 -4.13
CA TYR A 29 -14.30 3.41 -4.45
C TYR A 29 -13.72 2.88 -3.13
N HIS A 30 -14.08 1.66 -2.75
CA HIS A 30 -13.29 0.92 -1.77
C HIS A 30 -11.96 0.56 -2.46
N HIS A 31 -10.84 1.08 -1.95
CA HIS A 31 -9.54 0.53 -2.30
C HIS A 31 -9.53 -0.93 -1.80
N SER A 32 -9.80 -1.87 -2.70
CA SER A 32 -9.65 -3.29 -2.42
C SER A 32 -8.16 -3.60 -2.42
N PHE A 33 -7.59 -3.80 -1.24
CA PHE A 33 -6.24 -4.33 -1.12
C PHE A 33 -6.30 -5.84 -1.39
N VAL A 34 -5.43 -6.32 -2.28
CA VAL A 34 -5.37 -7.74 -2.61
C VAL A 34 -4.04 -8.28 -2.14
N ILE A 35 -4.07 -9.38 -1.37
CA ILE A 35 -2.87 -10.02 -0.87
C ILE A 35 -2.70 -11.41 -1.49
N TYR A 36 -1.47 -11.72 -1.86
CA TYR A 36 -1.06 -13.00 -2.43
C TYR A 36 0.06 -13.59 -1.59
N SER A 37 0.02 -14.89 -1.30
CA SER A 37 1.22 -15.62 -0.88
C SER A 37 2.07 -16.00 -2.09
N ILE A 38 3.39 -16.03 -1.89
CA ILE A 38 4.35 -16.41 -2.92
C ILE A 38 5.01 -17.73 -2.50
N ASN A 39 4.89 -18.75 -3.34
CA ASN A 39 5.55 -20.04 -3.15
C ASN A 39 6.28 -20.44 -4.44
N GLY A 40 7.61 -20.55 -4.39
CA GLY A 40 8.42 -20.87 -5.56
C GLY A 40 8.25 -19.87 -6.73
N GLY A 41 7.90 -18.62 -6.44
CA GLY A 41 7.63 -17.57 -7.44
C GLY A 41 6.19 -17.55 -7.98
N GLN A 42 5.33 -18.49 -7.57
CA GLN A 42 3.93 -18.48 -7.96
C GLN A 42 3.07 -17.71 -6.96
N LEU A 43 2.19 -16.85 -7.49
CA LEU A 43 1.22 -16.08 -6.70
C LEU A 43 -0.04 -16.91 -6.43
N LYS A 44 -0.45 -16.97 -5.17
CA LYS A 44 -1.72 -17.53 -4.74
C LYS A 44 -2.53 -16.44 -4.03
N LEU A 45 -3.75 -16.19 -4.51
CA LEU A 45 -4.66 -15.23 -3.89
C LEU A 45 -5.05 -15.72 -2.49
N GLU A 46 -4.97 -14.84 -1.50
CA GLU A 46 -5.58 -15.05 -0.19
C GLU A 46 -7.00 -14.46 -0.21
N GLU A 47 -8.00 -15.27 0.14
CA GLU A 47 -9.42 -14.90 0.05
C GLU A 47 -9.88 -13.96 1.17
N ASP A 48 -9.09 -13.90 2.25
CA ASP A 48 -9.37 -13.10 3.43
C ASP A 48 -8.85 -11.67 3.31
N ASN A 49 -9.49 -10.76 4.04
CA ASN A 49 -9.03 -9.38 4.14
C ASN A 49 -7.61 -9.31 4.74
N PRO A 50 -6.71 -8.44 4.25
CA PRO A 50 -5.33 -8.39 4.72
C PRO A 50 -5.27 -8.13 6.23
N SER A 51 -4.75 -9.10 6.97
CA SER A 51 -4.52 -9.05 8.42
C SER A 51 -3.08 -9.41 8.76
N LYS A 52 -2.55 -8.92 9.89
CA LYS A 52 -1.19 -9.28 10.32
C LYS A 52 -1.03 -10.79 10.56
N ALA A 53 -2.09 -11.48 10.96
CA ALA A 53 -2.06 -12.91 11.24
C ALA A 53 -1.76 -13.77 10.00
N LEU A 54 -2.11 -13.28 8.79
CA LEU A 54 -1.81 -13.97 7.54
C LEU A 54 -0.31 -14.01 7.21
N LEU A 55 0.49 -13.10 7.76
CA LEU A 55 1.90 -12.93 7.39
C LEU A 55 2.81 -13.91 8.16
N GLU A 56 2.98 -15.12 7.62
CA GLU A 56 3.84 -16.16 8.19
C GLU A 56 5.34 -15.85 8.01
N ASN A 57 6.14 -16.11 9.06
CA ASN A 57 7.55 -15.70 9.11
C ASN A 57 8.49 -16.44 8.14
N ASN A 58 8.02 -17.51 7.52
CA ASN A 58 8.74 -18.38 6.59
C ASN A 58 8.24 -18.23 5.15
N LYS A 59 7.38 -17.25 4.87
CA LYS A 59 6.81 -16.99 3.55
C LYS A 59 7.06 -15.56 3.08
N CYS A 60 6.85 -15.34 1.79
CA CYS A 60 6.80 -14.02 1.16
C CYS A 60 5.37 -13.74 0.69
N TYR A 61 4.98 -12.47 0.69
CA TYR A 61 3.65 -12.03 0.27
C TYR A 61 3.75 -10.81 -0.64
N LEU A 62 2.85 -10.73 -1.61
CA LEU A 62 2.64 -9.54 -2.45
C LEU A 62 1.34 -8.87 -2.00
N LEU A 63 1.39 -7.58 -1.71
CA LEU A 63 0.23 -6.76 -1.43
C LEU A 63 0.05 -5.72 -2.53
N ASP A 64 -1.02 -5.85 -3.30
CA ASP A 64 -1.41 -4.92 -4.35
C ASP A 64 -2.33 -3.84 -3.77
N CYS A 65 -1.81 -2.61 -3.73
CA CYS A 65 -2.54 -1.43 -3.28
C CYS A 65 -2.99 -0.54 -4.45
N GLY A 66 -3.01 -1.05 -5.68
CA GLY A 66 -3.40 -0.31 -6.88
C GLY A 66 -2.27 0.57 -7.44
N ALA A 67 -1.85 1.59 -6.69
CA ALA A 67 -0.81 2.52 -7.12
C ALA A 67 0.62 2.09 -6.74
N GLU A 68 0.73 1.28 -5.69
CA GLU A 68 1.99 0.75 -5.16
C GLU A 68 1.81 -0.74 -4.86
N ILE A 69 2.88 -1.50 -5.01
CA ILE A 69 2.94 -2.91 -4.64
C ILE A 69 3.95 -3.07 -3.52
N PHE A 70 3.59 -3.82 -2.47
CA PHE A 70 4.54 -4.22 -1.44
C PHE A 70 4.90 -5.69 -1.57
N VAL A 71 6.18 -6.01 -1.36
CA VAL A 71 6.64 -7.39 -1.18
C VAL A 71 7.07 -7.56 0.27
N TRP A 72 6.25 -8.23 1.07
CA TRP A 72 6.58 -8.55 2.45
C TRP A 72 7.39 -9.85 2.51
N VAL A 73 8.49 -9.86 3.26
CA VAL A 73 9.41 -10.97 3.37
C VAL A 73 9.54 -11.42 4.83
N GLY A 74 9.16 -12.66 5.10
CA GLY A 74 9.35 -13.32 6.38
C GLY A 74 10.84 -13.52 6.68
N ARG A 75 11.24 -13.34 7.94
CA ARG A 75 12.66 -13.39 8.36
C ARG A 75 13.31 -14.78 8.26
N VAL A 76 12.52 -15.84 8.14
CA VAL A 76 12.97 -17.24 8.09
C VAL A 76 12.97 -17.78 6.65
N THR A 77 12.54 -16.98 5.67
CA THR A 77 12.55 -17.35 4.25
C THR A 77 13.97 -17.65 3.75
N GLN A 78 14.10 -18.52 2.75
CA GLN A 78 15.40 -18.81 2.14
C GLN A 78 15.77 -17.74 1.09
N VAL A 79 17.05 -17.66 0.73
CA VAL A 79 17.55 -16.72 -0.28
C VAL A 79 16.79 -16.88 -1.60
N ASP A 80 16.54 -18.11 -2.01
CA ASP A 80 15.91 -18.40 -3.28
C ASP A 80 14.42 -18.02 -3.29
N ASP A 81 13.70 -18.22 -2.18
CA ASP A 81 12.32 -17.75 -2.02
C ASP A 81 12.23 -16.22 -2.11
N ARG A 82 13.21 -15.50 -1.54
CA ARG A 82 13.27 -14.03 -1.61
C ARG A 82 13.50 -13.55 -3.04
N LYS A 83 14.40 -14.19 -3.78
CA LYS A 83 14.65 -13.88 -5.20
C LYS A 83 13.41 -14.18 -6.04
N ALA A 84 12.77 -15.32 -5.81
CA ALA A 84 11.55 -15.71 -6.49
C ALA A 84 10.42 -14.71 -6.20
N ALA A 85 10.32 -14.19 -4.97
CA ALA A 85 9.35 -13.16 -4.61
C ALA A 85 9.59 -11.82 -5.31
N SER A 86 10.83 -11.36 -5.38
CA SER A 86 11.17 -10.15 -6.16
C SER A 86 10.79 -10.33 -7.64
N LYS A 87 11.12 -11.48 -8.22
CA LYS A 87 10.79 -11.78 -9.61
C LYS A 87 9.28 -11.85 -9.86
N ALA A 88 8.54 -12.52 -8.97
CA ALA A 88 7.08 -12.63 -9.06
C ALA A 88 6.40 -11.25 -9.02
N ALA A 89 6.92 -10.30 -8.26
CA ALA A 89 6.38 -8.93 -8.21
C ALA A 89 6.62 -8.16 -9.52
N GLU A 90 7.79 -8.33 -10.14
CA GLU A 90 8.08 -7.75 -11.46
C GLU A 90 7.18 -8.36 -12.54
N ASP A 91 7.01 -9.69 -12.53
CA ASP A 91 6.15 -10.39 -13.48
C ASP A 91 4.68 -9.99 -13.31
N PHE A 92 4.22 -9.81 -12.06
CA PHE A 92 2.87 -9.32 -11.78
C PHE A 92 2.59 -7.95 -12.41
N ILE A 93 3.54 -7.02 -12.40
CA ILE A 93 3.38 -5.71 -13.07
C ILE A 93 3.12 -5.90 -14.56
N ILE A 94 3.87 -6.81 -15.20
CA ILE A 94 3.77 -7.10 -16.63
C ILE A 94 2.43 -7.77 -16.93
N ASP A 95 2.11 -8.84 -16.21
CA ASP A 95 0.92 -9.67 -16.42
C ASP A 95 -0.38 -8.89 -16.18
N GLN A 96 -0.39 -8.00 -15.19
CA GLN A 96 -1.53 -7.12 -14.90
C GLN A 96 -1.52 -5.83 -15.73
N ASN A 97 -0.59 -5.69 -16.68
CA ASN A 97 -0.42 -4.52 -17.54
C ASN A 97 -0.40 -3.19 -16.75
N ARG A 98 0.31 -3.19 -15.61
CA ARG A 98 0.48 -2.02 -14.75
C ARG A 98 1.46 -1.03 -15.38
N PRO A 99 1.37 0.27 -15.07
CA PRO A 99 2.36 1.25 -15.51
C PRO A 99 3.79 0.82 -15.10
N LYS A 100 4.77 0.99 -15.98
CA LYS A 100 6.18 0.63 -15.69
C LYS A 100 6.79 1.39 -14.50
N MET A 101 6.21 2.54 -14.15
CA MET A 101 6.62 3.34 -13.00
C MET A 101 5.96 2.91 -11.68
N THR A 102 5.15 1.85 -11.68
CA THR A 102 4.55 1.30 -10.46
C THR A 102 5.67 0.92 -9.49
N CYS A 103 5.65 1.50 -8.30
CA CYS A 103 6.67 1.24 -7.29
C CYS A 103 6.46 -0.13 -6.66
N ILE A 104 7.55 -0.90 -6.56
CA ILE A 104 7.63 -2.10 -5.73
C ILE A 104 8.46 -1.74 -4.48
N THR A 105 7.84 -1.85 -3.31
CA THR A 105 8.52 -1.62 -2.02
C THR A 105 8.70 -2.93 -1.28
N GLN A 106 9.95 -3.32 -1.05
CA GLN A 106 10.25 -4.51 -0.24
C GLN A 106 10.16 -4.18 1.26
N VAL A 107 9.48 -5.03 2.01
CA VAL A 107 9.22 -4.88 3.44
C VAL A 107 9.69 -6.14 4.17
N ILE A 108 10.54 -5.98 5.19
CA ILE A 108 11.05 -7.12 5.97
C ILE A 108 10.25 -7.24 7.26
N GLN A 109 9.92 -8.47 7.66
CA GLN A 109 9.27 -8.74 8.95
C GLN A 109 9.98 -8.05 10.12
N GLY A 110 9.23 -7.31 10.94
CA GLY A 110 9.75 -6.55 12.08
C GLY A 110 10.21 -5.14 11.72
N TYR A 111 10.35 -4.83 10.43
CA TYR A 111 10.71 -3.51 9.91
C TYR A 111 9.60 -2.94 9.02
N GLU A 112 8.34 -3.31 9.29
CA GLU A 112 7.21 -2.82 8.52
C GLU A 112 7.01 -1.30 8.71
N THR A 113 6.98 -0.58 7.59
CA THR A 113 6.77 0.87 7.57
C THR A 113 5.33 1.24 7.91
N GLN A 114 5.10 2.49 8.30
CA GLN A 114 3.75 2.97 8.59
C GLN A 114 2.84 2.89 7.35
N SER A 115 3.38 3.14 6.16
CA SER A 115 2.66 3.01 4.88
C SER A 115 2.15 1.60 4.68
N PHE A 116 3.00 0.59 4.87
CA PHE A 116 2.61 -0.82 4.78
C PHE A 116 1.51 -1.18 5.79
N LYS A 117 1.72 -0.83 7.07
CA LYS A 117 0.78 -1.15 8.17
C LYS A 117 -0.61 -0.54 7.95
N SER A 118 -0.69 0.62 7.28
CA SER A 118 -1.96 1.32 7.05
C SER A 118 -2.91 0.64 6.06
N ASN A 119 -2.41 -0.36 5.32
CA ASN A 119 -3.21 -1.16 4.39
C ASN A 119 -3.98 -2.30 5.08
N PHE A 120 -3.73 -2.54 6.37
CA PHE A 120 -4.37 -3.58 7.18
C PHE A 120 -5.45 -2.93 8.06
N GLU A 121 -6.58 -3.62 8.26
CA GLU A 121 -7.68 -3.11 9.11
C GLU A 121 -7.24 -2.83 10.54
N SER A 122 -6.44 -3.74 11.09
CA SER A 122 -5.81 -3.56 12.38
C SER A 122 -4.39 -4.11 12.33
N TRP A 123 -3.46 -3.31 12.82
CA TRP A 123 -2.10 -3.74 13.07
C TRP A 123 -1.89 -3.77 14.59
N PRO A 124 -1.44 -4.89 15.18
CA PRO A 124 -1.20 -4.96 16.62
C PRO A 124 -0.24 -3.84 17.05
N VAL A 125 -0.69 -2.98 17.96
CA VAL A 125 0.18 -1.98 18.59
C VAL A 125 1.15 -2.77 19.45
N GLY A 126 2.44 -2.73 19.09
CA GLY A 126 3.48 -3.36 19.88
C GLY A 126 3.39 -2.83 21.31
N THR A 127 3.13 -3.71 22.28
CA THR A 127 3.25 -3.40 23.70
C THR A 127 4.72 -3.15 24.01
N GLY A 128 5.17 -1.92 23.76
CA GLY A 128 6.49 -1.46 24.18
C GLY A 128 6.53 -1.36 25.70
N THR A 129 7.12 -2.37 26.34
CA THR A 129 7.77 -2.16 27.63
C THR A 129 8.91 -1.16 27.41
N GLY A 130 8.85 -0.04 28.11
CA GLY A 130 9.86 1.00 28.02
C GLY A 130 11.20 0.53 28.57
N THR A 131 12.25 0.69 27.77
CA THR A 131 13.60 1.00 28.24
C THR A 131 14.29 1.77 27.13
N GLY A 132 14.59 3.05 27.39
CA GLY A 132 15.37 3.87 26.49
C GLY A 132 16.81 3.36 26.35
N THR A 133 17.38 3.57 25.18
CA THR A 133 18.78 3.98 25.09
C THR A 133 18.94 4.88 23.87
N SER A 134 19.49 6.04 24.15
CA SER A 134 19.85 7.14 23.27
C SER A 134 20.97 6.77 22.31
N SER A 135 20.79 7.10 21.03
CA SER A 135 21.88 7.51 20.14
C SER A 135 21.35 8.63 19.26
N GLY A 136 21.65 9.87 19.65
CA GLY A 136 21.46 11.03 18.79
C GLY A 136 22.69 11.19 17.90
N ASP A 137 22.45 11.58 16.65
CA ASP A 137 23.29 12.54 15.93
C ASP A 137 22.36 13.34 15.00
N GLU A 138 22.27 14.64 15.28
CA GLU A 138 21.51 15.66 14.57
C GLU A 138 22.44 16.41 13.61
N ALA A 139 22.02 16.57 12.35
CA ALA A 139 22.04 17.81 11.54
C ALA A 139 22.05 17.47 10.05
N ARG A 140 21.46 18.19 9.10
CA ARG A 140 20.46 19.28 9.05
C ARG A 140 20.25 19.53 7.54
N GLY A 141 19.01 19.47 7.06
CA GLY A 141 18.68 19.85 5.69
C GLY A 141 17.21 20.20 5.57
N LYS A 142 16.89 21.50 5.63
CA LYS A 142 15.54 22.05 5.54
C LYS A 142 15.07 22.08 4.08
N VAL A 143 13.84 21.66 3.83
CA VAL A 143 12.92 22.38 2.93
C VAL A 143 11.50 22.16 3.43
N ALA A 144 10.81 23.28 3.62
CA ALA A 144 9.43 23.34 4.05
C ALA A 144 8.49 22.93 2.90
N GLY A 145 7.50 22.14 3.23
CA GLY A 145 6.36 21.82 2.39
C GLY A 145 5.24 21.37 3.31
N ASP A 146 4.54 22.35 3.86
CA ASP A 146 3.46 22.18 4.83
C ASP A 146 2.28 21.46 4.13
N SER A 147 2.28 20.13 4.14
CA SER A 147 1.11 19.34 3.74
C SER A 147 0.28 19.08 4.99
N GLN A 148 -0.54 20.07 5.30
CA GLN A 148 -1.58 19.95 6.31
C GLN A 148 -2.62 18.94 5.82
N PHE A 149 -2.47 17.67 6.20
CA PHE A 149 -3.53 16.68 6.02
C PHE A 149 -4.61 16.91 7.08
N LEU A 150 -5.67 17.62 6.70
CA LEU A 150 -6.90 17.67 7.48
C LEU A 150 -7.56 16.28 7.43
N LYS A 151 -7.47 15.54 8.55
CA LYS A 151 -8.26 14.32 8.78
C LYS A 151 -9.66 14.73 9.23
N PHE A 152 -10.66 14.57 8.36
CA PHE A 152 -12.06 14.54 8.79
C PHE A 152 -12.39 13.13 9.30
N LYS A 153 -12.89 13.07 10.54
CA LYS A 153 -13.47 11.86 11.14
C LYS A 153 -14.84 11.58 10.54
#